data_AF-A0A8B9NJ33-F1
#
_entry.id   AF-A0A8B9NJ33-F1
#
_cell.length_a   1.000
_cell.length_b   1.000
_cell.length_c   1.000
_cell.angle_alpha   90.00
_cell.angle_beta   90.00
_cell.angle_gamma   90.00
#
_symmetry.space_group_name_H-M   'P 1'
#
loop_
_entity.id
_entity.type
_entity.pdbx_description
1 polymer ?
#
loop_
_entity_poly.entity_id
_entity_poly.type
_entity_poly.pdbx_seq_one_letter_code
_entity_poly.pdbx_strand_id
1 'polypeptide(L)'
;KRRGGWPRAAGLPPAPAPLGAWRPSPPSSSSSSSSCCCCFFSSLLDVNSWLLFYGFLYLALYAQVSQSKSCDKISCFSGHCVNSTCVCDQGWVGDQCQHCQGRFKLTEPSGYLTDGPINYKYKTKCTWLIEGYPNAILRLRFNHFATECSWDHMYVYDGDSIYAPLIAVFSGLIVPEVRGNETVPEVVTTSGYALLHFFSDAAYNLTGFNIFYSINSCPNNCSEHGKCTTSISIPSRVYCECDKYWKGEACDIPYCKANCGSPDHGYCDLTGEKLCVCNDSWQGKVLLFGIKLILKKELLLMHPIYFDIFCLKILQNFEHF
;
A
#
# COMPACT_ATOMS: atom_id res chain seq x y z
N LYS A 1 -0.86 35.97 -52.46
CA LYS A 1 -1.67 34.94 -53.18
C LYS A 1 -2.79 34.54 -52.20
N ARG A 2 -4.08 34.83 -52.49
CA ARG A 2 -5.11 33.91 -53.08
C ARG A 2 -5.34 32.62 -52.23
N ARG A 3 -6.56 32.12 -51.97
CA ARG A 3 -7.98 32.57 -52.16
C ARG A 3 -8.94 31.50 -51.57
N GLY A 4 -10.09 31.89 -51.00
CA GLY A 4 -11.35 31.10 -50.94
C GLY A 4 -11.38 29.80 -50.10
N GLY A 5 -12.51 29.15 -49.82
CA GLY A 5 -13.93 29.49 -50.10
C GLY A 5 -14.88 28.36 -49.65
N TRP A 6 -16.17 28.66 -49.43
CA TRP A 6 -17.24 27.69 -49.05
C TRP A 6 -17.59 26.68 -50.17
N PRO A 7 -18.43 25.66 -49.87
CA PRO A 7 -19.82 25.76 -50.32
C PRO A 7 -20.92 25.44 -49.26
N ARG A 8 -22.15 25.84 -49.58
CA ARG A 8 -23.43 25.54 -48.90
C ARG A 8 -24.42 24.95 -49.92
N ALA A 9 -25.56 24.45 -49.40
CA ALA A 9 -26.84 24.20 -50.10
C ALA A 9 -26.94 22.84 -50.85
N ALA A 10 -28.13 22.27 -51.12
CA ALA A 10 -29.51 22.80 -50.97
C ALA A 10 -30.56 21.69 -50.71
N GLY A 11 -31.79 22.07 -50.30
CA GLY A 11 -32.97 21.19 -50.27
C GLY A 11 -34.20 21.85 -49.59
N LEU A 12 -35.25 22.14 -50.36
CA LEU A 12 -36.53 22.81 -50.01
C LEU A 12 -37.64 22.22 -50.92
N PRO A 13 -38.93 22.63 -50.80
CA PRO A 13 -39.94 22.44 -49.75
C PRO A 13 -40.87 21.24 -50.18
N PRO A 14 -42.23 21.15 -50.02
CA PRO A 14 -43.25 21.91 -49.25
C PRO A 14 -44.23 21.03 -48.42
N ALA A 15 -45.41 21.57 -48.09
CA ALA A 15 -46.56 20.95 -47.41
C ALA A 15 -47.72 20.65 -48.42
N PRO A 16 -48.92 20.10 -48.07
CA PRO A 16 -49.86 20.65 -47.07
C PRO A 16 -50.70 19.63 -46.23
N ALA A 17 -51.53 20.14 -45.31
CA ALA A 17 -52.71 19.46 -44.74
C ALA A 17 -53.99 19.84 -45.56
N PRO A 18 -55.20 19.24 -45.42
CA PRO A 18 -56.08 19.51 -44.25
C PRO A 18 -57.25 18.50 -43.96
N LEU A 19 -58.17 18.89 -43.04
CA LEU A 19 -59.56 18.39 -42.80
C LEU A 19 -59.74 16.95 -42.26
N GLY A 20 -60.79 16.61 -41.48
CA GLY A 20 -61.93 17.39 -40.95
C GLY A 20 -62.72 16.60 -39.87
N ALA A 21 -63.65 17.24 -39.16
CA ALA A 21 -64.28 16.72 -37.93
C ALA A 21 -65.68 16.11 -38.10
N TRP A 22 -66.09 15.19 -37.20
CA TRP A 22 -67.50 14.82 -36.94
C TRP A 22 -67.75 14.38 -35.48
N ARG A 23 -68.86 14.83 -34.88
CA ARG A 23 -69.53 14.28 -33.67
C ARG A 23 -70.67 13.34 -34.14
N PRO A 24 -71.08 12.29 -33.39
CA PRO A 24 -72.22 12.39 -32.43
C PRO A 24 -72.12 11.44 -31.18
N SER A 25 -72.50 11.84 -29.96
CA SER A 25 -73.84 11.72 -29.29
C SER A 25 -74.11 10.38 -28.55
N PRO A 26 -75.02 10.32 -27.54
CA PRO A 26 -75.02 9.30 -26.48
C PRO A 26 -76.21 8.31 -26.53
N PRO A 27 -76.33 7.44 -25.51
CA PRO A 27 -77.61 7.16 -24.84
C PRO A 27 -77.50 7.47 -23.32
N SER A 28 -78.36 8.23 -22.62
CA SER A 28 -79.82 8.38 -22.59
C SER A 28 -80.61 7.28 -21.85
N SER A 29 -80.87 7.53 -20.55
CA SER A 29 -82.03 7.05 -19.75
C SER A 29 -82.15 5.53 -19.45
N SER A 30 -82.71 5.09 -18.32
CA SER A 30 -83.75 5.72 -17.49
C SER A 30 -83.75 5.25 -16.01
N SER A 31 -84.33 6.09 -15.13
CA SER A 31 -85.11 5.80 -13.88
C SER A 31 -84.88 4.49 -13.08
N SER A 32 -84.83 4.47 -11.74
CA SER A 32 -85.52 5.34 -10.76
C SER A 32 -85.04 5.17 -9.29
N SER A 33 -85.16 6.27 -8.54
CA SER A 33 -85.46 6.42 -7.09
C SER A 33 -84.80 5.59 -5.96
N SER A 34 -84.53 6.34 -4.87
CA SER A 34 -84.56 5.98 -3.44
C SER A 34 -83.40 5.18 -2.81
N SER A 35 -82.52 5.95 -2.16
CA SER A 35 -82.03 5.79 -0.78
C SER A 35 -81.54 4.42 -0.29
N CYS A 36 -80.23 4.33 -0.05
CA CYS A 36 -79.73 4.03 1.29
C CYS A 36 -78.29 4.54 1.49
N CYS A 37 -78.03 5.25 2.58
CA CYS A 37 -76.66 5.52 3.04
C CYS A 37 -76.05 4.21 3.54
N CYS A 38 -74.96 3.71 2.92
CA CYS A 38 -73.99 2.76 3.53
C CYS A 38 -72.83 2.29 2.60
N CYS A 39 -72.21 3.15 1.77
CA CYS A 39 -71.10 2.74 0.87
C CYS A 39 -69.84 3.63 0.88
N PHE A 40 -69.66 4.52 1.86
CA PHE A 40 -68.43 5.34 1.98
C PHE A 40 -67.37 4.81 2.96
N PHE A 41 -67.58 3.62 3.56
CA PHE A 41 -66.68 3.04 4.56
C PHE A 41 -65.69 1.99 4.03
N SER A 42 -65.85 1.50 2.80
CA SER A 42 -65.04 0.37 2.29
C SER A 42 -63.66 0.78 1.76
N SER A 43 -63.41 2.05 1.45
CA SER A 43 -62.14 2.53 0.88
C SER A 43 -61.10 2.99 1.93
N LEU A 44 -61.51 3.22 3.18
CA LEU A 44 -60.59 3.58 4.27
C LEU A 44 -59.89 2.37 4.90
N LEU A 45 -60.47 1.18 4.77
CA LEU A 45 -59.89 -0.07 5.29
C LEU A 45 -58.68 -0.54 4.47
N ASP A 46 -58.69 -0.34 3.14
CA ASP A 46 -57.58 -0.71 2.26
C ASP A 46 -56.33 0.15 2.47
N VAL A 47 -56.47 1.48 2.55
CA VAL A 47 -55.30 2.38 2.72
C VAL A 47 -54.56 2.08 4.03
N ASN A 48 -55.30 1.76 5.09
CA ASN A 48 -54.73 1.39 6.38
C ASN A 48 -54.04 0.01 6.31
N SER A 49 -54.60 -0.94 5.55
CA SER A 49 -53.97 -2.24 5.26
C SER A 49 -52.64 -2.08 4.51
N TRP A 50 -52.58 -1.25 3.48
CA TRP A 50 -51.34 -0.97 2.73
C TRP A 50 -50.29 -0.26 3.59
N LEU A 51 -50.66 0.72 4.41
CA LEU A 51 -49.73 1.38 5.35
C LEU A 51 -49.16 0.41 6.39
N LEU A 52 -50.00 -0.48 6.93
CA LEU A 52 -49.54 -1.55 7.81
C LEU A 52 -48.62 -2.54 7.06
N PHE A 53 -48.95 -2.92 5.83
CA PHE A 53 -48.12 -3.85 5.04
C PHE A 53 -46.76 -3.25 4.69
N TYR A 54 -46.70 -1.98 4.28
CA TYR A 54 -45.43 -1.26 4.09
C TYR A 54 -44.68 -1.05 5.42
N GLY A 55 -45.37 -0.80 6.53
CA GLY A 55 -44.77 -0.71 7.86
C GLY A 55 -44.17 -2.04 8.35
N PHE A 56 -44.88 -3.15 8.15
CA PHE A 56 -44.39 -4.50 8.43
C PHE A 56 -43.26 -4.92 7.49
N LEU A 57 -43.32 -4.56 6.20
CA LEU A 57 -42.23 -4.79 5.26
C LEU A 57 -40.99 -3.97 5.65
N TYR A 58 -41.16 -2.71 6.04
CA TYR A 58 -40.09 -1.83 6.52
C TYR A 58 -39.46 -2.37 7.81
N LEU A 59 -40.28 -2.81 8.79
CA LEU A 59 -39.82 -3.45 10.02
C LEU A 59 -39.14 -4.80 9.77
N ALA A 60 -39.64 -5.61 8.84
CA ALA A 60 -39.02 -6.87 8.45
C ALA A 60 -37.68 -6.64 7.73
N LEU A 61 -37.58 -5.63 6.86
CA LEU A 61 -36.32 -5.21 6.26
C LEU A 61 -35.33 -4.67 7.31
N TYR A 62 -35.80 -3.89 8.29
CA TYR A 62 -34.98 -3.46 9.43
C TYR A 62 -34.50 -4.63 10.32
N ALA A 63 -35.35 -5.64 10.52
CA ALA A 63 -34.99 -6.86 11.25
C ALA A 63 -33.97 -7.72 10.49
N GLN A 64 -34.00 -7.73 9.15
CA GLN A 64 -32.98 -8.36 8.31
C GLN A 64 -31.64 -7.60 8.36
N VAL A 65 -31.67 -6.26 8.45
CA VAL A 65 -30.47 -5.41 8.60
C VAL A 65 -29.81 -5.55 9.98
N SER A 66 -30.55 -6.03 11.00
CA SER A 66 -30.07 -6.15 12.38
C SER A 66 -29.52 -7.54 12.75
N GLN A 67 -29.26 -8.42 11.77
CA GLN A 67 -28.62 -9.72 12.03
C GLN A 67 -27.12 -9.55 12.29
N SER A 68 -26.74 -9.27 13.54
CA SER A 68 -25.37 -9.51 14.02
C SER A 68 -25.01 -10.97 13.74
N LYS A 69 -23.96 -11.21 12.94
CA LYS A 69 -23.50 -12.57 12.63
C LYS A 69 -23.01 -13.22 13.92
N SER A 70 -23.76 -14.19 14.45
CA SER A 70 -23.41 -14.86 15.71
C SER A 70 -21.99 -15.44 15.64
N CYS A 71 -21.20 -15.18 16.68
CA CYS A 71 -19.83 -15.68 16.77
C CYS A 71 -19.74 -17.19 17.01
N ASP A 72 -20.87 -17.86 17.28
CA ASP A 72 -20.95 -19.32 17.37
C ASP A 72 -20.71 -20.01 16.01
N LYS A 73 -20.82 -19.26 14.91
CA LYS A 73 -20.55 -19.74 13.53
C LYS A 73 -19.31 -19.13 12.89
N ILE A 74 -18.83 -18.00 13.39
CA ILE A 74 -17.66 -17.28 12.84
C ILE A 74 -16.84 -16.73 14.00
N SER A 75 -15.60 -17.20 14.15
CA SER A 75 -14.71 -16.74 15.22
C SER A 75 -14.50 -15.23 15.18
N CYS A 76 -14.42 -14.61 16.36
CA CYS A 76 -13.91 -13.26 16.53
C CYS A 76 -12.43 -13.22 16.09
N PHE A 77 -11.99 -12.12 15.46
CA PHE A 77 -10.63 -11.98 14.95
C PHE A 77 -9.62 -11.60 16.05
N SER A 78 -9.96 -10.62 16.87
CA SER A 78 -9.15 -10.19 18.02
C SER A 78 -10.09 -9.86 19.18
N GLY A 79 -10.53 -10.93 19.85
CA GLY A 79 -11.51 -10.91 20.91
C GLY A 79 -12.04 -12.32 21.20
N HIS A 80 -13.01 -12.41 22.08
CA HIS A 80 -13.62 -13.66 22.51
C HIS A 80 -15.15 -13.64 22.33
N CYS A 81 -15.73 -14.80 22.03
CA CYS A 81 -17.17 -14.96 21.83
C CYS A 81 -17.88 -15.11 23.18
N VAL A 82 -18.85 -14.23 23.46
CA VAL A 82 -19.68 -14.25 24.68
C VAL A 82 -21.13 -14.03 24.31
N ASN A 83 -22.01 -14.97 24.67
CA ASN A 83 -23.45 -14.90 24.37
C ASN A 83 -23.72 -14.56 22.89
N SER A 84 -23.12 -15.35 21.98
CA SER A 84 -23.22 -15.17 20.52
C SER A 84 -22.70 -13.83 19.96
N THR A 85 -22.07 -12.98 20.78
CA THR A 85 -21.54 -11.67 20.41
C THR A 85 -20.03 -11.60 20.65
N CYS A 86 -19.26 -10.95 19.77
CA CYS A 86 -17.82 -10.76 20.01
C CYS A 86 -17.54 -9.63 21.01
N VAL A 87 -16.73 -9.92 22.02
CA VAL A 87 -16.13 -8.94 22.93
C VAL A 87 -14.68 -8.73 22.49
N CYS A 88 -14.38 -7.51 22.04
CA CYS A 88 -13.10 -7.20 21.38
C CYS A 88 -11.97 -6.89 22.35
N ASP A 89 -10.77 -7.30 21.97
CA ASP A 89 -9.54 -6.95 22.68
C ASP A 89 -9.23 -5.45 22.52
N GLN A 90 -8.41 -4.91 23.42
CA GLN A 90 -8.12 -3.48 23.46
C GLN A 90 -7.57 -2.97 22.11
N GLY A 91 -8.28 -2.00 21.53
CA GLY A 91 -7.92 -1.37 20.26
C GLY A 91 -8.66 -1.91 19.04
N TRP A 92 -9.37 -3.04 19.17
CA TRP A 92 -10.20 -3.64 18.12
C TRP A 92 -11.68 -3.29 18.28
N VAL A 93 -12.41 -3.19 17.16
CA VAL A 93 -13.84 -2.89 17.10
C VAL A 93 -14.54 -3.58 15.92
N GLY A 94 -15.87 -3.52 15.91
CA GLY A 94 -16.74 -4.13 14.91
C GLY A 94 -17.30 -5.48 15.39
N ASP A 95 -18.36 -5.94 14.73
CA ASP A 95 -19.16 -7.11 15.14
C ASP A 95 -18.36 -8.41 15.30
N GLN A 96 -17.18 -8.49 14.66
CA GLN A 96 -16.26 -9.63 14.69
C GLN A 96 -14.84 -9.21 15.14
N CYS A 97 -14.70 -8.01 15.70
CA CYS A 97 -13.43 -7.41 16.12
C CYS A 97 -12.42 -7.28 14.97
N GLN A 98 -12.92 -6.98 13.78
CA GLN A 98 -12.20 -7.05 12.51
C GLN A 98 -11.61 -5.70 12.04
N HIS A 99 -11.73 -4.64 12.84
CA HIS A 99 -11.16 -3.33 12.52
C HIS A 99 -10.39 -2.76 13.71
N CYS A 100 -9.23 -2.18 13.47
CA CYS A 100 -8.55 -1.36 14.47
C CYS A 100 -9.28 -0.02 14.69
N GLN A 101 -9.17 0.58 15.89
CA GLN A 101 -9.69 1.93 16.21
C GLN A 101 -8.94 2.59 17.39
N GLY A 102 -7.92 1.93 17.96
CA GLY A 102 -7.27 2.34 19.20
C GLY A 102 -5.75 2.31 19.16
N ARG A 103 -5.15 2.03 20.33
CA ARG A 103 -3.70 2.01 20.53
C ARG A 103 -3.25 0.63 20.95
N PHE A 104 -2.19 0.15 20.31
CA PHE A 104 -1.58 -1.15 20.53
C PHE A 104 -0.16 -0.95 21.03
N LYS A 105 0.28 -1.82 21.94
CA LYS A 105 1.65 -1.87 22.43
C LYS A 105 2.24 -3.23 22.07
N LEU A 106 3.42 -3.21 21.45
CA LEU A 106 4.10 -4.39 20.91
C LEU A 106 5.48 -4.47 21.55
N THR A 107 5.73 -5.53 22.31
CA THR A 107 6.97 -5.73 23.10
C THR A 107 7.75 -6.99 22.70
N GLU A 108 7.22 -7.77 21.76
CA GLU A 108 7.90 -8.98 21.28
C GLU A 108 9.10 -8.63 20.40
N PRO A 109 10.17 -9.47 20.36
CA PRO A 109 11.35 -9.20 19.53
C PRO A 109 11.05 -9.10 18.03
N SER A 110 9.95 -9.68 17.57
CA SER A 110 9.43 -9.53 16.21
C SER A 110 7.94 -9.86 16.16
N GLY A 111 7.25 -9.37 15.12
CA GLY A 111 5.84 -9.65 14.93
C GLY A 111 5.25 -8.90 13.74
N TYR A 112 3.92 -8.86 13.70
CA TYR A 112 3.16 -8.20 12.64
C TYR A 112 2.20 -7.17 13.22
N LEU A 113 1.94 -6.10 12.47
CA LEU A 113 0.87 -5.14 12.73
C LEU A 113 0.02 -4.95 11.47
N THR A 114 -1.29 -4.83 11.68
CA THR A 114 -2.30 -4.80 10.62
C THR A 114 -3.56 -4.07 11.11
N ASP A 115 -4.33 -3.50 10.19
CA ASP A 115 -5.62 -2.86 10.43
C ASP A 115 -6.79 -3.84 10.59
N GLY A 116 -6.65 -5.09 10.10
CA GLY A 116 -7.65 -6.14 10.20
C GLY A 116 -7.53 -7.25 9.14
N PRO A 117 -8.41 -8.28 9.17
CA PRO A 117 -8.46 -9.36 8.17
C PRO A 117 -9.24 -9.00 6.90
N ILE A 118 -9.81 -7.80 6.83
CA ILE A 118 -10.59 -7.26 5.72
C ILE A 118 -10.17 -5.79 5.48
N ASN A 119 -10.68 -5.14 4.43
CA ASN A 119 -10.44 -3.73 4.17
C ASN A 119 -10.58 -2.85 5.42
N TYR A 120 -9.67 -1.89 5.61
CA TYR A 120 -9.76 -0.92 6.69
C TYR A 120 -11.09 -0.18 6.67
N LYS A 121 -11.47 0.32 7.82
CA LYS A 121 -12.65 1.16 7.99
C LYS A 121 -12.25 2.64 7.75
N TYR A 122 -13.11 3.42 7.11
CA TYR A 122 -12.96 4.88 7.01
C TYR A 122 -13.13 5.55 8.39
N LYS A 123 -12.61 6.78 8.54
CA LYS A 123 -12.59 7.59 9.79
C LYS A 123 -11.90 6.88 10.95
N THR A 124 -10.90 6.07 10.62
CA THR A 124 -10.19 5.23 11.57
C THR A 124 -8.89 5.90 11.98
N LYS A 125 -8.52 5.71 13.25
CA LYS A 125 -7.25 6.15 13.81
C LYS A 125 -6.70 5.01 14.62
N CYS A 126 -5.55 4.48 14.20
CA CYS A 126 -4.90 3.36 14.86
C CYS A 126 -3.44 3.73 15.13
N THR A 127 -2.90 3.27 16.25
CA THR A 127 -1.52 3.58 16.62
C THR A 127 -0.84 2.38 17.25
N TRP A 128 0.32 2.01 16.74
CA TRP A 128 1.15 0.95 17.27
C TRP A 128 2.42 1.56 17.84
N LEU A 129 2.66 1.34 19.13
CA LEU A 129 3.95 1.59 19.77
C LEU A 129 4.69 0.26 19.85
N ILE A 130 5.80 0.15 19.12
CA ILE A 130 6.76 -0.94 19.28
C ILE A 130 7.81 -0.47 20.29
N GLU A 131 7.92 -1.19 21.40
CA GLU A 131 8.91 -0.96 22.46
C GLU A 131 9.96 -2.05 22.41
N GLY A 132 11.20 -1.67 22.11
CA GLY A 132 12.37 -2.53 22.23
C GLY A 132 13.23 -2.14 23.42
N TYR A 133 14.54 -2.06 23.18
CA TYR A 133 15.53 -1.63 24.17
C TYR A 133 16.07 -0.25 23.79
N PRO A 134 16.48 0.62 24.73
CA PRO A 134 17.08 1.91 24.40
C PRO A 134 18.25 1.76 23.42
N ASN A 135 18.22 2.51 22.32
CA ASN A 135 19.17 2.45 21.20
C ASN A 135 19.19 1.12 20.40
N ALA A 136 18.17 0.27 20.54
CA ALA A 136 17.94 -0.86 19.65
C ALA A 136 17.61 -0.37 18.23
N ILE A 137 18.00 -1.16 17.22
CA ILE A 137 17.63 -0.91 15.83
C ILE A 137 16.37 -1.72 15.53
N LEU A 138 15.27 -1.07 15.15
CA LEU A 138 14.05 -1.77 14.72
C LEU A 138 13.85 -1.56 13.21
N ARG A 139 13.58 -2.66 12.52
CA ARG A 139 13.38 -2.73 11.07
C ARG A 139 11.93 -3.07 10.76
N LEU A 140 11.31 -2.25 9.91
CA LEU A 140 9.93 -2.38 9.45
C LEU A 140 9.89 -2.78 7.97
N ARG A 141 9.14 -3.84 7.66
CA ARG A 141 8.96 -4.39 6.32
C ARG A 141 7.49 -4.39 5.94
N PHE A 142 7.17 -3.67 4.87
CA PHE A 142 5.81 -3.52 4.35
C PHE A 142 5.52 -4.68 3.40
N ASN A 143 5.05 -5.80 3.96
CA ASN A 143 4.75 -7.01 3.18
C ASN A 143 3.51 -6.81 2.29
N HIS A 144 2.56 -6.01 2.77
CA HIS A 144 1.39 -5.55 2.03
C HIS A 144 1.02 -4.14 2.50
N PHE A 145 0.70 -3.23 1.58
CA PHE A 145 0.18 -1.90 1.91
C PHE A 145 -0.64 -1.35 0.74
N ALA A 146 -1.93 -1.11 0.98
CA ALA A 146 -2.89 -0.57 0.04
C ALA A 146 -3.88 0.34 0.77
N THR A 147 -3.68 1.66 0.66
CA THR A 147 -4.44 2.74 1.32
C THR A 147 -4.88 3.78 0.29
N GLU A 148 -5.87 4.63 0.58
CA GLU A 148 -6.25 5.65 -0.40
C GLU A 148 -5.12 6.67 -0.61
N CYS A 149 -4.70 6.83 -1.87
CA CYS A 149 -3.60 7.71 -2.24
C CYS A 149 -3.95 9.18 -1.96
N SER A 150 -3.06 9.89 -1.25
CA SER A 150 -3.16 11.31 -0.86
C SER A 150 -4.22 11.65 0.20
N TRP A 151 -4.96 10.67 0.72
CA TRP A 151 -6.00 10.89 1.75
C TRP A 151 -5.71 10.10 3.02
N ASP A 152 -5.45 8.80 2.87
CA ASP A 152 -5.05 7.93 3.97
C ASP A 152 -3.52 7.93 4.14
N HIS A 153 -3.08 7.94 5.39
CA HIS A 153 -1.67 8.11 5.71
C HIS A 153 -1.22 7.22 6.87
N MET A 154 -0.08 6.57 6.68
CA MET A 154 0.69 5.90 7.73
C MET A 154 1.93 6.75 8.04
N TYR A 155 1.99 7.33 9.24
CA TYR A 155 3.13 8.08 9.75
C TYR A 155 4.01 7.17 10.61
N VAL A 156 5.33 7.23 10.44
CA VAL A 156 6.30 6.42 11.20
C VAL A 156 7.31 7.35 11.89
N TYR A 157 7.40 7.26 13.21
CA TYR A 157 8.28 8.07 14.05
C TYR A 157 9.36 7.21 14.73
N ASP A 158 10.60 7.70 14.77
CA ASP A 158 11.72 7.08 15.53
C ASP A 158 11.67 7.52 17.00
N GLY A 159 10.75 6.94 17.75
CA GLY A 159 10.55 7.21 19.17
C GLY A 159 9.22 6.70 19.71
N ASP A 160 8.90 7.10 20.94
CA ASP A 160 7.74 6.64 21.71
C ASP A 160 6.44 7.42 21.45
N SER A 161 6.53 8.55 20.76
CA SER A 161 5.49 9.58 20.68
C SER A 161 5.52 10.36 19.37
N ILE A 162 4.42 11.06 19.06
CA ILE A 162 4.29 11.91 17.86
C ILE A 162 5.21 13.14 17.86
N TYR A 163 5.95 13.37 18.94
CA TYR A 163 6.94 14.45 19.08
C TYR A 163 8.36 13.98 18.71
N ALA A 164 8.56 12.68 18.51
CA ALA A 164 9.80 12.11 18.01
C ALA A 164 10.01 12.44 16.52
N PRO A 165 11.22 12.23 15.95
CA PRO A 165 11.48 12.45 14.54
C PRO A 165 10.56 11.61 13.64
N LEU A 166 9.80 12.27 12.77
CA LEU A 166 9.04 11.62 11.70
C LEU A 166 10.02 11.16 10.60
N ILE A 167 10.15 9.85 10.41
CA ILE A 167 11.13 9.27 9.47
C ILE A 167 10.51 8.78 8.16
N ALA A 168 9.21 8.46 8.14
CA ALA A 168 8.51 8.09 6.91
C ALA A 168 7.01 8.43 6.96
N VAL A 169 6.44 8.66 5.78
CA VAL A 169 4.99 8.79 5.56
C VAL A 169 4.63 7.98 4.32
N PHE A 170 3.64 7.09 4.44
CA PHE A 170 3.17 6.26 3.34
C PHE A 170 1.69 6.49 3.06
N SER A 171 1.33 6.44 1.78
CA SER A 171 -0.04 6.56 1.26
C SER A 171 -0.10 5.86 -0.10
N GLY A 172 -1.29 5.40 -0.52
CA GLY A 172 -1.47 4.69 -1.79
C GLY A 172 -1.10 3.20 -1.71
N LEU A 173 -0.63 2.65 -2.83
CA LEU A 173 -0.19 1.26 -2.96
C LEU A 173 1.32 1.15 -2.83
N ILE A 174 1.79 0.19 -2.04
CA ILE A 174 3.19 -0.24 -2.05
C ILE A 174 3.21 -1.70 -2.51
N VAL A 175 3.77 -1.94 -3.69
CA VAL A 175 3.94 -3.28 -4.26
C VAL A 175 5.40 -3.67 -4.10
N PRO A 176 5.71 -4.82 -3.46
CA PRO A 176 7.05 -5.42 -3.54
C PRO A 176 7.27 -5.94 -4.96
N GLU A 177 7.78 -5.10 -5.88
CA GLU A 177 7.99 -5.52 -7.26
C GLU A 177 9.12 -6.54 -7.39
N VAL A 178 8.75 -7.77 -7.74
CA VAL A 178 9.67 -8.90 -7.97
C VAL A 178 10.52 -8.72 -9.25
N ARG A 179 10.36 -7.62 -9.99
CA ARG A 179 10.98 -7.37 -11.31
C ARG A 179 11.78 -6.07 -11.44
N GLY A 180 11.85 -5.27 -10.37
CA GLY A 180 12.64 -4.04 -10.34
C GLY A 180 13.50 -3.99 -9.08
N ASN A 181 14.59 -3.23 -9.12
CA ASN A 181 15.46 -3.01 -7.97
C ASN A 181 14.84 -2.02 -6.94
N GLU A 182 13.58 -1.63 -7.14
CA GLU A 182 12.78 -0.79 -6.25
C GLU A 182 11.90 -1.67 -5.34
N THR A 183 12.57 -2.38 -4.42
CA THR A 183 11.88 -2.85 -3.22
C THR A 183 11.51 -1.66 -2.35
N VAL A 184 10.45 -1.80 -1.56
CA VAL A 184 10.11 -0.84 -0.50
C VAL A 184 11.35 -0.63 0.37
N PRO A 185 11.84 0.61 0.54
CA PRO A 185 12.96 0.85 1.43
C PRO A 185 12.58 0.40 2.84
N GLU A 186 13.39 -0.48 3.43
CA GLU A 186 13.23 -0.93 4.81
C GLU A 186 13.29 0.30 5.74
N VAL A 187 12.23 0.55 6.51
CA VAL A 187 12.20 1.70 7.42
C VAL A 187 12.89 1.29 8.71
N VAL A 188 13.91 2.05 9.09
CA VAL A 188 14.78 1.76 10.23
C VAL A 188 14.62 2.86 11.27
N THR A 189 14.41 2.45 12.52
CA THR A 189 14.42 3.30 13.71
C THR A 189 15.62 2.95 14.59
N THR A 190 16.11 3.92 15.36
CA THR A 190 17.38 3.83 16.10
C THR A 190 17.27 4.23 17.57
N SER A 191 16.16 4.84 18.00
CA SER A 191 15.90 5.21 19.39
C SER A 191 15.67 4.01 20.32
N GLY A 192 15.30 2.85 19.77
CA GLY A 192 14.75 1.71 20.50
C GLY A 192 13.23 1.63 20.52
N TYR A 193 12.55 2.59 19.91
CA TYR A 193 11.10 2.69 19.83
C TYR A 193 10.66 3.03 18.40
N ALA A 194 9.48 2.55 18.02
CA ALA A 194 8.83 2.97 16.77
C ALA A 194 7.34 3.22 17.02
N LEU A 195 6.88 4.44 16.73
CA LEU A 195 5.47 4.78 16.74
C LEU A 195 4.94 4.82 15.31
N LEU A 196 3.98 3.96 14.99
CA LEU A 196 3.25 3.98 13.73
C LEU A 196 1.85 4.53 13.97
N HIS A 197 1.44 5.55 13.23
CA HIS A 197 0.11 6.15 13.31
C HIS A 197 -0.60 6.08 11.96
N PHE A 198 -1.67 5.29 11.88
CA PHE A 198 -2.53 5.23 10.70
C PHE A 198 -3.76 6.11 10.89
N PHE A 199 -4.07 6.90 9.85
CA PHE A 199 -5.24 7.73 9.73
C PHE A 199 -5.96 7.44 8.40
N SER A 200 -7.28 7.25 8.46
CA SER A 200 -8.14 7.23 7.29
C SER A 200 -9.21 8.31 7.26
N ASP A 201 -9.55 8.74 6.05
CA ASP A 201 -10.44 9.84 5.70
C ASP A 201 -11.95 9.46 5.82
N ALA A 202 -12.89 10.28 5.34
CA ALA A 202 -14.33 10.01 5.35
C ALA A 202 -14.87 9.06 4.26
N ALA A 203 -14.08 8.66 3.26
CA ALA A 203 -14.48 7.95 2.06
C ALA A 203 -13.49 6.85 1.68
N TYR A 204 -13.93 5.97 0.77
CA TYR A 204 -13.19 4.83 0.21
C TYR A 204 -12.59 3.85 1.24
N ASN A 205 -12.23 2.65 0.78
CA ASN A 205 -11.28 1.79 1.47
C ASN A 205 -10.64 0.80 0.49
N LEU A 206 -9.49 0.28 0.90
CA LEU A 206 -8.71 -0.73 0.19
C LEU A 206 -8.28 -1.82 1.20
N THR A 207 -7.46 -2.76 0.76
CA THR A 207 -7.10 -3.97 1.52
C THR A 207 -6.14 -3.76 2.69
N GLY A 208 -5.86 -2.51 3.09
CA GLY A 208 -5.11 -2.21 4.31
C GLY A 208 -3.64 -2.56 4.22
N PHE A 209 -3.05 -2.96 5.34
CA PHE A 209 -1.63 -3.24 5.44
C PHE A 209 -1.30 -4.42 6.36
N ASN A 210 -0.17 -5.04 6.06
CA ASN A 210 0.49 -6.01 6.91
C ASN A 210 1.98 -5.67 6.94
N ILE A 211 2.43 -5.17 8.09
CA ILE A 211 3.79 -4.69 8.31
C ILE A 211 4.46 -5.62 9.32
N PHE A 212 5.55 -6.26 8.91
CA PHE A 212 6.41 -7.03 9.81
C PHE A 212 7.38 -6.07 10.50
N TYR A 213 7.61 -6.27 11.80
CA TYR A 213 8.63 -5.57 12.55
C TYR A 213 9.59 -6.56 13.21
N SER A 214 10.85 -6.14 13.37
CA SER A 214 11.86 -6.91 14.08
C SER A 214 12.85 -6.00 14.79
N ILE A 215 13.17 -6.35 16.03
CA ILE A 215 14.06 -5.64 16.94
C ILE A 215 15.43 -6.33 16.89
N ASN A 216 16.49 -5.57 16.69
CA ASN A 216 17.87 -6.06 16.57
C ASN A 216 18.04 -7.14 15.49
N SER A 217 17.32 -7.01 14.36
CA SER A 217 17.54 -7.81 13.16
C SER A 217 18.60 -7.19 12.26
N CYS A 218 19.31 -8.02 11.49
CA CYS A 218 20.25 -7.55 10.48
C CYS A 218 19.54 -7.27 9.14
N PRO A 219 20.03 -6.30 8.33
CA PRO A 219 19.41 -5.96 7.05
C PRO A 219 19.47 -7.17 6.12
N ASN A 220 18.34 -7.49 5.49
CA ASN A 220 18.13 -8.67 4.62
C ASN A 220 18.64 -10.01 5.19
N ASN A 221 18.70 -10.15 6.53
CA ASN A 221 19.30 -11.33 7.19
C ASN A 221 20.73 -11.63 6.66
N CYS A 222 21.51 -10.59 6.39
CA CYS A 222 22.85 -10.67 5.79
C CYS A 222 22.89 -11.35 4.41
N SER A 223 21.77 -11.30 3.67
CA SER A 223 21.61 -11.73 2.28
C SER A 223 22.12 -13.15 1.98
N GLU A 224 22.01 -14.05 2.96
CA GLU A 224 22.54 -15.43 2.90
C GLU A 224 24.07 -15.52 2.67
N HIS A 225 24.79 -14.43 2.92
CA HIS A 225 26.22 -14.22 2.63
C HIS A 225 27.00 -13.69 3.84
N GLY A 226 26.51 -14.00 5.05
CA GLY A 226 27.12 -13.61 6.31
C GLY A 226 26.30 -14.08 7.51
N LYS A 227 26.74 -13.69 8.71
CA LYS A 227 26.07 -13.99 9.98
C LYS A 227 25.68 -12.70 10.69
N CYS A 228 24.49 -12.68 11.28
CA CYS A 228 24.06 -11.56 12.11
C CYS A 228 24.70 -11.67 13.50
N THR A 229 25.56 -10.72 13.84
CA THR A 229 26.37 -10.73 15.07
C THR A 229 26.06 -9.49 15.91
N THR A 230 26.05 -9.64 17.24
CA THR A 230 25.87 -8.53 18.19
C THR A 230 27.19 -7.79 18.45
N SER A 231 27.12 -6.47 18.61
CA SER A 231 28.27 -5.65 18.94
C SER A 231 28.64 -5.82 20.42
N ILE A 232 29.91 -6.13 20.68
CA ILE A 232 30.44 -6.26 22.04
C ILE A 232 30.56 -4.89 22.73
N SER A 233 30.74 -3.80 21.96
CA SER A 233 30.98 -2.45 22.48
C SER A 233 29.70 -1.65 22.72
N ILE A 234 28.58 -2.00 22.07
CA ILE A 234 27.28 -1.33 22.23
C ILE A 234 26.22 -2.41 22.40
N PRO A 235 25.67 -2.59 23.63
CA PRO A 235 24.52 -3.47 23.85
C PRO A 235 23.39 -3.15 22.88
N SER A 236 22.68 -4.17 22.41
CA SER A 236 21.58 -4.07 21.45
C SER A 236 21.93 -3.64 20.02
N ARG A 237 23.19 -3.30 19.68
CA ARG A 237 23.54 -3.07 18.26
C ARG A 237 23.88 -4.39 17.56
N VAL A 238 23.30 -4.63 16.38
CA VAL A 238 23.64 -5.76 15.49
C VAL A 238 24.28 -5.29 14.19
N TYR A 239 25.08 -6.16 13.58
CA TYR A 239 25.71 -5.96 12.28
C TYR A 239 25.90 -7.30 11.57
N CYS A 240 26.06 -7.28 10.25
CA CYS A 240 26.43 -8.47 9.50
C CYS A 240 27.95 -8.67 9.46
N GLU A 241 28.38 -9.86 9.86
CA GLU A 241 29.71 -10.38 9.62
C GLU A 241 29.69 -11.15 8.29
N CYS A 242 30.17 -10.51 7.22
CA CYS A 242 30.08 -11.05 5.86
C CYS A 242 31.08 -12.17 5.58
N ASP A 243 30.65 -13.12 4.75
CA ASP A 243 31.51 -14.16 4.21
C ASP A 243 32.65 -13.58 3.36
N LYS A 244 33.71 -14.37 3.18
CA LYS A 244 35.01 -13.94 2.61
C LYS A 244 34.92 -13.13 1.30
N TYR A 245 33.91 -13.41 0.46
CA TYR A 245 33.71 -12.81 -0.87
C TYR A 245 32.71 -11.63 -0.89
N TRP A 246 32.11 -11.26 0.25
CA TRP A 246 31.01 -10.30 0.35
C TRP A 246 31.28 -9.13 1.31
N LYS A 247 30.64 -8.00 1.03
CA LYS A 247 30.74 -6.72 1.75
C LYS A 247 29.40 -5.97 1.70
N GLY A 248 29.35 -4.78 2.32
CA GLY A 248 28.12 -4.01 2.50
C GLY A 248 27.51 -4.26 3.89
N GLU A 249 26.53 -3.45 4.28
CA GLU A 249 25.85 -3.62 5.58
C GLU A 249 25.03 -4.92 5.62
N ALA A 250 24.52 -5.35 4.46
CA ALA A 250 23.69 -6.54 4.30
C ALA A 250 24.41 -7.72 3.61
N CYS A 251 25.73 -7.64 3.40
CA CYS A 251 26.53 -8.64 2.67
C CYS A 251 26.05 -8.99 1.25
N ASP A 252 25.27 -8.09 0.64
CA ASP A 252 24.68 -8.18 -0.70
C ASP A 252 25.64 -7.80 -1.84
N ILE A 253 26.81 -7.24 -1.50
CA ILE A 253 27.74 -6.67 -2.48
C ILE A 253 29.00 -7.55 -2.54
N PRO A 254 29.35 -8.17 -3.68
CA PRO A 254 30.57 -8.95 -3.78
C PRO A 254 31.81 -8.03 -3.76
N TYR A 255 32.94 -8.49 -3.22
CA TYR A 255 34.24 -7.78 -3.38
C TYR A 255 34.63 -7.71 -4.86
N CYS A 256 34.49 -8.84 -5.56
CA CYS A 256 34.80 -9.01 -6.97
C CYS A 256 33.64 -9.73 -7.66
N LYS A 257 32.84 -9.03 -8.46
CA LYS A 257 31.74 -9.65 -9.21
C LYS A 257 32.32 -10.50 -10.36
N ALA A 258 31.73 -11.68 -10.56
CA ALA A 258 32.19 -12.70 -11.53
C ALA A 258 33.69 -13.08 -11.42
N ASN A 259 34.29 -13.04 -10.21
CA ASN A 259 35.70 -13.32 -9.98
C ASN A 259 36.64 -12.58 -10.96
N CYS A 260 36.34 -11.31 -11.24
CA CYS A 260 37.12 -10.44 -12.14
C CYS A 260 37.19 -10.92 -13.61
N GLY A 261 36.37 -11.90 -14.02
CA GLY A 261 36.44 -12.53 -15.34
C GLY A 261 37.51 -13.63 -15.45
N SER A 262 37.84 -14.29 -14.33
CA SER A 262 38.77 -15.44 -14.29
C SER A 262 38.31 -16.61 -15.17
N PRO A 263 39.24 -17.28 -15.90
CA PRO A 263 40.68 -17.03 -15.92
C PRO A 263 41.13 -15.97 -16.92
N ASP A 264 40.26 -15.52 -17.83
CA ASP A 264 40.64 -14.79 -19.04
C ASP A 264 41.01 -13.32 -18.81
N HIS A 265 40.30 -12.63 -17.91
CA HIS A 265 40.44 -11.18 -17.72
C HIS A 265 41.26 -10.80 -16.46
N GLY A 266 41.35 -11.70 -15.48
CA GLY A 266 41.97 -11.46 -14.18
C GLY A 266 41.47 -12.43 -13.11
N TYR A 267 41.87 -12.24 -11.85
CA TYR A 267 41.38 -13.00 -10.70
C TYR A 267 41.10 -12.08 -9.50
N CYS A 268 40.22 -12.51 -8.59
CA CYS A 268 39.99 -11.80 -7.33
C CYS A 268 41.07 -12.16 -6.31
N ASP A 269 41.91 -11.19 -5.93
CA ASP A 269 42.77 -11.34 -4.77
C ASP A 269 42.02 -10.84 -3.53
N LEU A 270 41.86 -11.73 -2.54
CA LEU A 270 41.24 -11.41 -1.25
C LEU A 270 42.27 -11.19 -0.12
N THR A 271 43.56 -11.18 -0.45
CA THR A 271 44.61 -10.73 0.44
C THR A 271 44.80 -9.21 0.31
N GLY A 272 45.34 -8.57 1.37
CA GLY A 272 45.51 -7.12 1.40
C GLY A 272 44.17 -6.36 1.25
N GLU A 273 44.08 -5.54 0.20
CA GLU A 273 42.98 -4.58 -0.04
C GLU A 273 41.71 -5.20 -0.67
N LYS A 274 41.72 -6.50 -1.00
CA LYS A 274 40.57 -7.25 -1.58
C LYS A 274 40.11 -6.68 -2.94
N LEU A 275 40.98 -6.80 -3.95
CA LEU A 275 40.84 -6.17 -5.27
C LEU A 275 40.93 -7.20 -6.41
N CYS A 276 40.47 -6.81 -7.60
CA CYS A 276 40.75 -7.57 -8.83
C CYS A 276 42.18 -7.33 -9.32
N VAL A 277 42.93 -8.42 -9.51
CA VAL A 277 44.20 -8.43 -10.22
C VAL A 277 43.92 -8.81 -11.67
N CYS A 278 44.16 -7.91 -12.61
CA CYS A 278 43.83 -8.10 -14.02
C CYS A 278 44.99 -8.67 -14.82
N ASN A 279 44.66 -9.47 -15.84
CA ASN A 279 45.64 -10.03 -16.78
C ASN A 279 46.15 -8.95 -17.74
N ASP A 280 47.27 -9.23 -18.43
CA ASP A 280 47.81 -8.36 -19.46
C ASP A 280 46.74 -7.98 -20.50
N SER A 281 46.70 -6.70 -20.89
CA SER A 281 45.63 -6.08 -21.70
C SER A 281 44.31 -5.77 -20.97
N TRP A 282 44.23 -5.94 -19.65
CA TRP A 282 43.06 -5.57 -18.85
C TRP A 282 43.43 -4.65 -17.68
N GLN A 283 42.56 -3.71 -17.31
CA GLN A 283 42.74 -2.81 -16.17
C GLN A 283 41.54 -2.83 -15.22
N GLY A 284 41.83 -2.92 -13.92
CA GLY A 284 40.88 -2.69 -12.85
C GLY A 284 40.78 -1.19 -12.53
N LYS A 285 39.58 -0.67 -12.30
CA LYS A 285 39.41 0.69 -11.76
C LYS A 285 39.78 0.74 -10.27
N VAL A 286 41.07 0.95 -9.99
CA VAL A 286 41.49 1.63 -8.76
C VAL A 286 41.35 3.13 -9.00
N LEU A 287 40.87 3.88 -7.99
CA LEU A 287 40.60 5.31 -8.08
C LEU A 287 41.91 6.12 -8.22
N LEU A 288 42.37 6.30 -9.46
CA LEU A 288 43.32 7.37 -9.80
C LEU A 288 42.60 8.72 -9.71
N PHE A 289 42.81 9.43 -8.61
CA PHE A 289 42.70 10.90 -8.59
C PHE A 289 43.63 11.46 -9.68
N GLY A 290 43.10 11.85 -10.84
CA GLY A 290 43.89 12.58 -11.83
C GLY A 290 43.67 12.33 -13.33
N ILE A 291 42.72 11.49 -13.78
CA ILE A 291 42.43 11.37 -15.22
C ILE A 291 41.11 12.05 -15.57
N LYS A 292 41.23 13.25 -16.14
CA LYS A 292 40.12 14.06 -16.68
C LYS A 292 39.62 13.48 -18.00
N LEU A 293 38.81 12.43 -17.93
CA LEU A 293 38.08 11.90 -19.08
C LEU A 293 37.03 12.91 -19.55
N ILE A 294 37.34 13.65 -20.61
CA ILE A 294 36.38 14.51 -21.31
C ILE A 294 35.48 13.60 -22.17
N LEU A 295 34.51 12.96 -21.52
CA LEU A 295 33.35 12.41 -22.21
C LEU A 295 32.36 13.54 -22.50
N LYS A 296 31.69 13.45 -23.65
CA LYS A 296 30.83 14.51 -24.20
C LYS A 296 29.73 14.90 -23.21
N LYS A 297 29.47 16.22 -23.16
CA LYS A 297 28.36 16.90 -22.48
C LYS A 297 27.17 16.01 -22.07
N GLU A 298 27.17 15.55 -20.83
CA GLU A 298 25.98 15.51 -19.98
C GLU A 298 26.43 15.41 -18.52
N LEU A 299 25.99 16.36 -17.69
CA LEU A 299 26.47 16.51 -16.32
C LEU A 299 25.65 15.62 -15.37
N LEU A 300 25.83 14.30 -15.49
CA LEU A 300 25.22 13.35 -14.55
C LEU A 300 25.94 13.41 -13.20
N LEU A 301 25.32 14.11 -12.25
CA LEU A 301 25.60 13.98 -10.82
C LEU A 301 25.23 12.55 -10.37
N MET A 302 26.20 11.63 -10.39
CA MET A 302 26.03 10.31 -9.79
C MET A 302 26.44 10.34 -8.32
N HIS A 303 25.48 10.02 -7.45
CA HIS A 303 25.73 9.78 -6.02
C HIS A 303 26.73 8.63 -5.80
N PRO A 304 27.42 8.56 -4.64
CA PRO A 304 28.48 7.58 -4.39
C PRO A 304 27.91 6.19 -4.09
N ILE A 305 27.43 5.51 -5.13
CA ILE A 305 26.88 4.16 -5.05
C ILE A 305 27.92 3.20 -5.64
N TYR A 306 28.56 2.44 -4.76
CA TYR A 306 29.42 1.27 -5.00
C TYR A 306 30.01 1.11 -6.42
N PHE A 307 31.27 1.52 -6.57
CA PHE A 307 32.06 1.19 -7.76
C PHE A 307 32.40 -0.31 -7.78
N ASP A 308 31.70 -1.06 -8.63
CA ASP A 308 32.06 -2.43 -8.99
C ASP A 308 33.49 -2.48 -9.58
N ILE A 309 34.31 -3.40 -9.06
CA ILE A 309 35.67 -3.63 -9.52
C ILE A 309 35.65 -4.71 -10.61
N PHE A 310 35.84 -4.31 -11.88
CA PHE A 310 36.07 -5.22 -13.00
C PHE A 310 37.37 -4.93 -13.70
N CYS A 311 37.92 -5.98 -14.30
CA CYS A 311 38.87 -5.88 -15.38
C CYS A 311 38.15 -5.43 -16.67
N LEU A 312 38.53 -4.25 -17.18
CA LEU A 312 38.10 -3.69 -18.46
C LEU A 312 39.22 -3.83 -19.49
N LYS A 313 38.87 -4.23 -20.72
CA LYS A 313 39.85 -4.45 -21.79
C LYS A 313 40.47 -3.12 -22.23
N ILE A 314 41.80 -3.05 -22.24
CA ILE A 314 42.53 -1.92 -22.82
C ILE A 314 42.33 -1.97 -24.34
N LEU A 315 41.56 -1.03 -24.88
CA LEU A 315 41.61 -0.70 -26.29
C LEU A 315 42.85 0.16 -26.53
N GLN A 316 43.95 -0.45 -26.98
CA GLN A 316 45.11 0.28 -27.49
C GLN A 316 44.72 1.03 -28.77
N ASN A 317 44.25 2.27 -28.60
CA ASN A 317 44.19 3.30 -29.63
C ASN A 317 44.65 4.63 -29.02
N PHE A 318 45.91 4.64 -28.56
CA PHE A 318 46.70 5.87 -28.52
C PHE A 318 47.44 5.98 -29.86
N GLU A 319 46.73 6.41 -30.90
CA GLU A 319 47.41 7.11 -31.99
C GLU A 319 47.87 8.47 -31.45
N HIS A 320 49.11 8.83 -31.75
CA HIS A 320 49.66 10.15 -31.46
C HIS A 320 48.84 11.25 -32.15
N PHE A 321 48.47 12.29 -31.40
CA PHE A 321 48.11 13.62 -31.89
C PHE A 321 48.65 14.69 -30.94
#